data_AF-A0A6G6Z2X5-F1
#
_entry.id   AF-A0A6G6Z2X5-F1
#
_cell.length_a   1.000
_cell.length_b   1.000
_cell.length_c   1.000
_cell.angle_alpha   90.00
_cell.angle_beta   90.00
_cell.angle_gamma   90.00
#
_symmetry.space_group_name_H-M   'P 1'
#
loop_
_entity.id
_entity.type
_entity.pdbx_description
1 polymer ?
#
loop_
_entity_poly.entity_id
_entity_poly.type
_entity_poly.pdbx_seq_one_letter_code
_entity_poly.pdbx_strand_id
1 'polypeptide(L)' 'MPSAEYYLKQAETASRMALAESNPVKMRAMHLLALEMFDKAKQAEAGEHHQPQGKKEIRRRE' A
#
# COMPACT_ATOMS: atom_id res chain seq x y z
N MET A 1 -6.41 -0.96 -9.53
CA MET A 1 -5.52 -1.31 -8.40
C MET A 1 -6.27 -0.99 -7.11
N PRO A 2 -6.21 -1.84 -6.07
CA PRO A 2 -6.69 -1.47 -4.72
C PRO A 2 -5.98 -0.21 -4.22
N SER A 3 -6.65 0.61 -3.41
CA SER A 3 -6.10 1.85 -2.85
C SER A 3 -5.04 1.59 -1.77
N ALA A 4 -4.22 2.60 -1.46
CA ALA A 4 -3.27 2.53 -0.35
C ALA A 4 -3.97 2.22 1.00
N GLU A 5 -5.11 2.85 1.25
CA GLU A 5 -5.92 2.63 2.46
C GLU A 5 -6.38 1.17 2.60
N TYR A 6 -6.77 0.53 1.50
CA TYR A 6 -7.13 -0.89 1.50
C TYR A 6 -5.97 -1.76 2.00
N TYR A 7 -4.76 -1.53 1.47
CA TYR A 7 -3.57 -2.29 1.86
C TYR A 7 -3.14 -2.00 3.30
N LEU A 8 -3.25 -0.76 3.77
CA LEU A 8 -2.98 -0.42 5.17
C LEU A 8 -3.92 -1.16 6.12
N LYS A 9 -5.21 -1.25 5.80
CA LYS A 9 -6.18 -1.99 6.61
C LYS A 9 -5.87 -3.49 6.67
N GLN A 10 -5.42 -4.07 5.56
CA GLN A 10 -4.97 -5.47 5.52
C GLN A 10 -3.70 -5.68 6.35
N ALA A 11 -2.71 -4.76 6.25
CA ALA A 11 -1.49 -4.80 7.05
C ALA A 11 -1.78 -4.74 8.57
N GLU A 12 -2.71 -3.87 8.96
CA GLU A 12 -3.14 -3.74 10.35
C GLU A 12 -3.81 -5.04 10.84
N THR A 13 -4.72 -5.59 10.05
CA THR A 13 -5.44 -6.84 10.38
C THR A 13 -4.46 -7.99 10.57
N ALA A 14 -3.54 -8.18 9.62
CA ALA A 14 -2.51 -9.21 9.70
C ALA A 14 -1.58 -9.01 10.91
N SER A 15 -1.22 -7.77 11.24
CA SER A 15 -0.40 -7.46 12.44
C SER A 15 -1.12 -7.82 13.73
N ARG A 16 -2.41 -7.48 13.86
CA ARG A 16 -3.22 -7.85 15.02
C ARG A 16 -3.34 -9.37 15.16
N MET A 17 -3.54 -10.08 14.05
CA MET A 17 -3.58 -11.54 14.04
C MET A 17 -2.24 -12.16 14.44
N ALA A 18 -1.12 -11.60 13.98
CA ALA A 18 0.21 -12.07 14.36
C ALA A 18 0.43 -11.96 15.88
N LEU A 19 0.07 -10.81 16.48
CA LEU A 19 0.22 -10.58 17.92
C LEU A 19 -0.67 -11.48 18.78
N ALA A 20 -1.85 -11.87 18.27
CA ALA A 20 -2.76 -12.77 18.95
C ALA A 20 -2.42 -14.26 18.75
N GLU A 21 -1.52 -14.60 17.83
CA GLU A 21 -1.18 -15.96 17.49
C GLU A 21 -0.12 -16.53 18.45
N SER A 22 -0.43 -17.69 19.03
CA SER A 22 0.43 -18.38 20.00
C SER A 22 1.48 -19.26 19.32
N ASN A 23 1.22 -19.73 18.10
CA ASN A 23 2.18 -20.51 17.34
C ASN A 23 3.21 -19.57 16.67
N PRO A 24 4.50 -19.65 17.01
CA PRO A 24 5.52 -18.71 16.52
C PRO A 24 5.71 -18.76 15.01
N VAL A 25 5.48 -19.91 14.36
CA VAL A 25 5.58 -20.05 12.91
C VAL A 25 4.44 -19.31 12.21
N LYS A 26 3.21 -19.47 12.72
CA LYS A 26 2.03 -18.77 12.18
C LYS A 26 2.09 -17.28 12.48
N MET A 27 2.51 -16.88 13.68
CA MET A 27 2.78 -15.48 14.03
C MET A 27 3.73 -14.86 13.02
N ARG A 28 4.88 -15.50 12.76
CA ARG A 28 5.87 -15.00 11.81
C ARG A 28 5.30 -14.87 10.39
N ALA A 29 4.52 -15.86 9.93
CA ALA A 29 3.89 -15.80 8.62
C ALA A 29 2.91 -14.61 8.51
N MET A 30 2.07 -14.39 9.53
CA MET A 30 1.14 -13.26 9.58
C MET A 30 1.87 -11.91 9.66
N HIS A 31 2.98 -11.85 10.39
CA HIS A 31 3.81 -10.65 10.46
C HIS A 31 4.44 -10.31 9.09
N LEU A 32 4.96 -11.30 8.36
CA LEU A 32 5.49 -11.09 7.02
C LEU A 32 4.40 -10.61 6.04
N LEU A 33 3.19 -11.19 6.14
CA LEU A 33 2.05 -10.73 5.35
C LEU A 33 1.71 -9.26 5.64
N ALA A 34 1.76 -8.84 6.90
CA ALA A 34 1.53 -7.44 7.26
C ALA A 34 2.55 -6.49 6.62
N LEU A 35 3.83 -6.87 6.60
CA LEU A 35 4.89 -6.11 5.93
C LEU A 35 4.67 -6.03 4.42
N GLU A 36 4.31 -7.14 3.78
CA GLU A 36 4.03 -7.17 2.33
C GLU A 36 2.86 -6.24 1.96
N MET A 37 1.80 -6.22 2.77
CA MET A 37 0.67 -5.31 2.56
C MET A 37 1.08 -3.84 2.77
N PHE A 38 1.93 -3.56 3.76
CA PHE A 38 2.44 -2.21 3.97
C PHE A 38 3.29 -1.72 2.79
N ASP A 39 4.14 -2.59 2.23
CA ASP A 39 4.92 -2.26 1.02
C ASP A 39 4.02 -1.99 -0.18
N LYS A 40 2.95 -2.78 -0.36
CA LYS A 40 1.92 -2.54 -1.40
C LYS A 40 1.20 -1.21 -1.19
N ALA A 41 0.91 -0.82 0.05
CA ALA A 41 0.33 0.49 0.35
C ALA A 41 1.28 1.62 -0.08
N LYS A 42 2.57 1.50 0.22
CA LYS A 42 3.58 2.50 -0.17
C LYS A 42 3.72 2.64 -1.68
N GLN A 43 3.67 1.52 -2.40
CA GLN A 43 3.67 1.54 -3.87
C GLN A 43 2.41 2.18 -4.45
N ALA A 44 1.25 1.94 -3.83
CA ALA A 44 -0.01 2.55 -4.25
C ALA A 44 0.00 4.08 -4.03
N GLU A 45 0.48 4.56 -2.88
CA GLU A 45 0.68 6.00 -2.62
C GLU A 45 1.63 6.63 -3.67
N ALA A 46 2.75 5.97 -3.96
CA ALA A 46 3.71 6.45 -4.96
C ALA A 46 3.13 6.50 -6.38
N GLY A 47 2.20 5.62 -6.72
CA GLY A 47 1.48 5.61 -7.99
C GLY A 47 0.43 6.73 -8.11
N GLU A 48 -0.26 7.06 -7.01
CA GLU A 48 -1.25 8.15 -6.99
C GLU A 48 -0.61 9.55 -7.08
N HIS A 49 0.63 9.71 -6.62
CA HIS A 49 1.40 10.96 -6.76
C HIS A 49 1.95 11.22 -8.17
N HIS A 50 1.82 10.28 -9.11
CA HIS A 50 2.20 10.45 -10.52
C HIS A 50 0.96 10.60 -11.41
N GLN A 51 0.08 11.58 -11.12
CA GLN A 51 -0.65 12.18 -12.24
C GLN A 51 0.35 13.06 -13.01
N PRO A 52 0.60 12.81 -14.31
CA PRO A 52 1.33 13.76 -15.12
C PRO A 52 0.55 15.06 -15.08
N GLN A 53 1.15 16.10 -14.48
CA GLN A 53 0.68 17.46 -14.58
C GLN A 53 0.23 17.70 -16.02
N GLY A 54 -1.06 18.02 -16.16
CA GLY A 54 -1.69 18.28 -17.44
C GLY A 54 -0.78 19.14 -18.30
N LYS A 55 -0.51 18.63 -19.50
CA LYS A 55 0.20 19.33 -20.56
C LYS A 55 -0.27 20.79 -20.58
N LYS A 56 0.63 21.73 -20.26
CA LYS A 56 0.44 23.13 -20.61
C LYS A 56 0.38 23.19 -22.14
N GLU A 57 -0.82 23.12 -22.68
CA GLU A 57 -1.09 23.40 -24.09
C GLU A 57 -0.88 24.90 -24.30
N ILE A 58 0.39 25.30 -24.51
CA ILE A 58 0.72 26.62 -25.00
C ILE A 58 0.31 26.64 -26.48
N ARG A 59 -0.96 26.90 -26.76
CA ARG A 59 -1.35 27.41 -28.08
C ARG A 59 -0.89 28.85 -28.19
N ARG A 60 0.35 29.07 -28.60
CA ARG A 60 0.67 30.26 -29.39
C ARG A 60 0.15 29.99 -30.80
N ARG A 61 -0.92 30.67 -31.18
CA ARG A 61 -1.18 30.93 -32.59
C ARG A 61 -0.71 32.36 -32.86
N GLU A 62 0.16 32.45 -33.84
CA GLU A 62 0.57 33.66 -34.54
C GLU A 62 -0.63 34.32 -35.26
#